data_AF-A0A399ZEA9-F1
#
_entry.id   AF-A0A399ZEA9-F1
#
_cell.length_a   1.000
_cell.length_b   1.000
_cell.length_c   1.000
_cell.angle_alpha   90.00
_cell.angle_beta   90.00
_cell.angle_gamma   90.00
#
_symmetry.space_group_name_H-M   'P 1'
#
loop_
_entity.id
_entity.type
_entity.pdbx_description
1 polymer ?
#
loop_
_entity_poly.entity_id
_entity_poly.type
_entity_poly.pdbx_seq_one_letter_code
_entity_poly.pdbx_strand_id
1 'polypeptide(L)'
;FPGEAERVAIWRKSFPPTVQFEDGVDLPALLGKFELTGGNIINVVQHACIAAIARQSNVIRLDDALKGIQREIEKEGKVFQNVLADR
;
A
#
# COMPACT_ATOMS: atom_id res chain seq x y z
N PHE A 1 8.54 15.05 0.05
CA PHE A 1 8.02 13.70 0.33
C PHE A 1 9.17 12.82 0.79
N PRO A 2 8.95 11.84 1.67
CA PRO A 2 9.98 10.84 1.99
C PRO A 2 10.50 10.19 0.70
N GLY A 3 11.80 9.91 0.62
CA GLY A 3 12.40 9.20 -0.52
C GLY A 3 11.90 7.76 -0.63
N GLU A 4 12.18 7.08 -1.75
CA GLU A 4 11.71 5.70 -1.97
C GLU A 4 12.13 4.74 -0.85
N ALA A 5 13.42 4.74 -0.46
CA ALA A 5 13.93 3.90 0.62
C ALA A 5 13.25 4.20 1.97
N GLU A 6 12.96 5.48 2.25
CA GLU A 6 12.25 5.89 3.46
C GLU A 6 10.79 5.42 3.41
N ARG A 7 10.12 5.50 2.27
CA ARG A 7 8.75 4.97 2.09
C ARG A 7 8.70 3.47 2.28
N VAL A 8 9.66 2.71 1.71
CA VAL A 8 9.76 1.26 1.96
C VAL A 8 9.89 0.99 3.46
N ALA A 9 10.74 1.74 4.18
CA ALA A 9 10.88 1.60 5.62
C ALA A 9 9.59 1.94 6.38
N ILE A 10 8.85 2.96 5.95
CA ILE A 10 7.55 3.32 6.53
C ILE A 10 6.55 2.19 6.27
N TRP A 11 6.43 1.67 5.05
CA TRP A 11 5.55 0.55 4.71
C TRP A 11 5.80 -0.67 5.60
N ARG A 12 7.06 -1.09 5.74
CA ARG A 12 7.43 -2.24 6.58
C ARG A 12 7.03 -2.06 8.04
N LYS A 13 7.06 -0.82 8.55
CA LYS A 13 6.67 -0.50 9.93
C LYS A 13 5.17 -0.30 10.12
N SER A 14 4.44 -0.03 9.03
CA SER A 14 3.04 0.37 9.09
C SER A 14 2.09 -0.82 9.13
N PHE A 15 2.44 -1.93 8.47
CA PHE A 15 1.63 -3.14 8.52
C PHE A 15 1.65 -3.80 9.90
N PRO A 16 0.48 -4.23 10.43
CA PRO A 16 0.43 -4.99 11.68
C PRO A 16 1.18 -6.32 11.56
N PRO A 17 1.81 -6.83 12.63
CA PRO A 17 2.57 -8.09 12.58
C PRO A 17 1.70 -9.34 12.33
N THR A 18 0.37 -9.21 12.43
CA THR A 18 -0.60 -10.30 12.24
C THR A 18 -1.01 -10.50 10.77
N VAL A 19 -0.68 -9.57 9.89
CA VAL A 19 -1.01 -9.69 8.46
C VAL A 19 0.05 -10.51 7.73
N GLN A 20 -0.38 -11.21 6.70
CA GLN A 20 0.49 -11.85 5.73
C GLN A 20 0.38 -11.10 4.40
N PHE A 21 1.36 -11.28 3.53
CA PHE A 21 1.31 -10.77 2.16
C PHE A 21 1.05 -11.95 1.22
N GLU A 22 0.43 -11.66 0.07
CA GLU A 22 0.28 -12.68 -0.97
C GLU A 22 1.64 -13.27 -1.39
N ASP A 23 1.64 -14.57 -1.70
CA ASP A 23 2.88 -15.33 -1.89
C ASP A 23 3.76 -14.77 -3.00
N GLY A 24 5.06 -14.71 -2.74
CA GLY A 24 6.08 -14.30 -3.71
C GLY A 24 6.20 -12.80 -3.93
N VAL A 25 5.51 -11.96 -3.15
CA VAL A 25 5.49 -10.51 -3.34
C VAL A 25 5.98 -9.75 -2.10
N ASP A 26 7.08 -8.99 -2.24
CA ASP A 26 7.50 -8.00 -1.24
C ASP A 26 6.68 -6.71 -1.43
N LEU A 27 5.45 -6.70 -0.91
CA LEU A 27 4.54 -5.55 -1.04
C LEU A 27 5.18 -4.24 -0.54
N PRO A 28 5.80 -4.15 0.65
CA PRO A 28 6.46 -2.92 1.08
C PRO A 28 7.48 -2.36 0.08
N ALA A 29 8.24 -3.22 -0.61
CA ALA A 29 9.19 -2.79 -1.63
C ALA A 29 8.48 -2.29 -2.90
N LEU A 30 7.46 -2.99 -3.38
CA LEU A 30 6.68 -2.55 -4.55
C LEU A 30 5.95 -1.24 -4.30
N LEU A 31 5.30 -1.11 -3.15
CA LEU A 31 4.49 0.05 -2.79
C LEU A 31 5.35 1.28 -2.48
N GLY A 32 6.64 1.11 -2.18
CA GLY A 32 7.60 2.22 -1.99
C GLY A 32 7.78 3.10 -3.24
N LYS A 33 7.47 2.57 -4.43
CA LYS A 33 7.57 3.29 -5.71
C LYS A 33 6.53 4.40 -5.86
N PHE A 34 5.42 4.34 -5.13
CA PHE A 34 4.40 5.39 -5.15
C PHE A 34 4.82 6.56 -4.26
N GLU A 35 4.76 7.77 -4.79
CA GLU A 35 5.07 9.00 -4.05
C GLU A 35 3.92 9.36 -3.10
N LEU A 36 4.04 8.92 -1.85
CA LEU A 36 3.04 9.09 -0.81
C LEU A 36 3.65 9.76 0.42
N THR A 37 2.84 10.54 1.16
CA THR A 37 3.22 10.95 2.51
C THR A 37 3.16 9.76 3.47
N GLY A 38 3.80 9.89 4.64
CA GLY A 38 3.63 8.91 5.71
C GLY A 38 2.15 8.74 6.13
N GLY A 39 1.37 9.82 6.15
CA GLY A 39 -0.06 9.76 6.45
C GLY A 39 -0.86 8.96 5.42
N ASN A 40 -0.60 9.16 4.13
CA ASN A 40 -1.25 8.36 3.09
C ASN A 40 -0.88 6.88 3.23
N ILE A 41 0.38 6.55 3.50
CA ILE A 41 0.82 5.15 3.69
C ILE A 41 -0.01 4.49 4.81
N ILE A 42 -0.19 5.15 5.95
CA ILE A 42 -1.03 4.63 7.06
C ILE A 42 -2.48 4.41 6.60
N ASN A 43 -3.05 5.35 5.86
CA ASN A 43 -4.42 5.23 5.35
C ASN A 43 -4.56 4.05 4.37
N VAL A 44 -3.58 3.82 3.51
CA VAL A 44 -3.58 2.67 2.60
C VAL A 44 -3.46 1.36 3.36
N VAL A 45 -2.58 1.27 4.36
CA VAL A 45 -2.47 0.07 5.21
C VAL A 45 -3.81 -0.24 5.87
N GLN A 46 -4.48 0.77 6.45
CA GLN A 46 -5.80 0.58 7.06
C GLN A 46 -6.83 0.08 6.03
N HIS A 47 -6.86 0.69 4.85
CA HIS A 47 -7.74 0.25 3.76
C HIS A 47 -7.50 -1.22 3.40
N ALA A 48 -6.23 -1.60 3.23
CA ALA A 48 -5.84 -2.94 2.84
C ALA A 48 -6.20 -3.98 3.92
N CYS A 49 -5.96 -3.67 5.20
CA CYS A 49 -6.37 -4.52 6.32
C CYS A 49 -7.89 -4.72 6.37
N ILE A 50 -8.68 -3.66 6.18
CA ILE A 50 -10.15 -3.75 6.14
C ILE A 50 -10.60 -4.62 4.97
N ALA A 51 -9.98 -4.48 3.80
CA ALA A 51 -10.30 -5.29 2.62
C ALA A 51 -10.01 -6.79 2.85
N ALA A 52 -8.90 -7.13 3.50
CA ALA A 52 -8.57 -8.50 3.89
C ALA A 52 -9.58 -9.07 4.90
N ILE A 53 -9.91 -8.29 5.95
CA ILE A 53 -10.90 -8.67 6.96
C ILE A 53 -12.27 -8.92 6.33
N ALA A 54 -12.70 -8.09 5.39
CA ALA A 54 -13.97 -8.26 4.68
C ALA A 54 -14.05 -9.58 3.88
N ARG A 55 -12.89 -10.15 3.52
CA ARG A 55 -12.77 -11.48 2.89
C ARG A 55 -12.47 -12.60 3.87
N GLN A 56 -12.60 -12.35 5.18
CA GLN A 56 -12.27 -13.30 6.25
C GLN A 56 -10.82 -13.83 6.13
N SER A 57 -9.88 -12.94 5.78
CA SER A 57 -8.47 -13.27 5.58
C SER A 57 -7.56 -12.25 6.30
N ASN A 58 -6.35 -12.67 6.64
CA ASN A 58 -5.26 -11.79 7.06
C ASN A 58 -4.21 -11.56 5.96
N VAL A 59 -4.46 -12.06 4.74
CA VAL A 59 -3.57 -11.91 3.59
C VAL A 59 -3.92 -10.61 2.86
N ILE A 60 -2.97 -9.68 2.85
CA ILE A 60 -3.02 -8.47 2.03
C ILE A 60 -2.56 -8.82 0.62
N ARG A 61 -3.39 -8.50 -0.37
CA ARG A 61 -3.07 -8.61 -1.80
C ARG A 61 -2.57 -7.27 -2.33
N LEU A 62 -1.79 -7.28 -3.40
CA LEU A 62 -1.36 -6.06 -4.08
C LEU A 62 -2.56 -5.20 -4.48
N ASP A 63 -3.63 -5.82 -4.98
CA ASP A 63 -4.87 -5.12 -5.38
C ASP A 63 -5.52 -4.34 -4.21
N ASP A 64 -5.43 -4.84 -2.98
CA ASP A 64 -5.95 -4.12 -1.80
C ASP A 64 -5.18 -2.83 -1.56
N ALA A 65 -3.85 -2.93 -1.62
CA ALA A 65 -2.97 -1.79 -1.44
C ALA A 65 -3.13 -0.81 -2.60
N LEU A 66 -3.17 -1.27 -3.86
CA LEU A 66 -3.35 -0.41 -5.03
C LEU A 66 -4.67 0.37 -4.99
N LYS A 67 -5.78 -0.27 -4.60
CA LYS A 67 -7.06 0.42 -4.39
C LYS A 67 -6.97 1.47 -3.29
N GLY A 68 -6.25 1.19 -2.20
CA GLY A 68 -5.99 2.18 -1.16
C GLY A 68 -5.17 3.36 -1.68
N ILE A 69 -4.09 3.10 -2.43
CA ILE A 69 -3.24 4.14 -3.03
C ILE A 69 -4.06 5.02 -3.97
N GLN A 70 -4.84 4.40 -4.86
CA GLN A 70 -5.73 5.12 -5.77
C GLN A 70 -6.62 6.09 -5.01
N ARG A 71 -7.29 5.63 -3.95
CA ARG A 71 -8.16 6.46 -3.13
C ARG A 71 -7.43 7.64 -2.47
N GLU A 72 -6.22 7.42 -1.97
CA GLU A 72 -5.44 8.50 -1.33
C GLU A 72 -4.97 9.55 -2.34
N ILE A 73 -4.56 9.12 -3.54
CA ILE A 73 -4.14 10.03 -4.62
C ILE A 73 -5.34 10.83 -5.16
N GLU A 74 -6.48 10.17 -5.38
CA GLU A 74 -7.70 10.81 -5.88
C GLU A 74 -8.29 11.81 -4.87
N LYS A 75 -8.17 11.58 -3.56
CA LYS A 75 -8.54 12.55 -2.51
C LYS A 75 -7.77 13.86 -2.61
N GLU A 76 -6.54 13.81 -3.12
CA GLU A 76 -5.72 14.99 -3.37
C GLU A 76 -6.00 15.64 -4.73
N GLY A 77 -7.02 15.18 -5.47
CA GLY A 77 -7.38 15.67 -6.80
C GLY A 77 -6.41 15.24 -7.90
N LYS A 78 -5.54 14.27 -7.63
CA LYS A 78 -4.58 13.73 -8.59
C LYS A 78 -5.14 12.48 -9.29
N VAL A 79 -4.67 12.22 -10.50
CA VAL A 79 -5.01 10.99 -11.23
C VAL A 79 -4.09 9.86 -10.77
N PHE A 80 -4.68 8.74 -10.36
CA PHE A 80 -3.92 7.54 -10.06
C PHE A 80 -3.24 6.98 -11.32
N GLN A 81 -1.93 6.75 -11.24
CA GLN A 81 -1.17 6.04 -12.24
C GLN A 81 -0.52 4.82 -11.58
N ASN A 82 -0.80 3.64 -12.14
CA ASN A 82 -0.18 2.42 -11.65
C ASN A 82 1.24 2.30 -12.19
N VAL A 83 2.22 2.80 -11.43
CA VAL A 83 3.65 2.77 -11.76
C VAL A 83 4.26 1.36 -11.78
N LEU A 84 3.47 0.33 -11.46
CA LEU A 84 3.88 -1.08 -11.55
C LEU A 84 3.50 -1.73 -12.88
N ALA A 85 2.60 -1.12 -13.67
CA ALA A 85 2.07 -1.69 -14.91
C ALA A 85 3.00 -1.54 -16.12
N ASP A 86 4.01 -0.66 -16.04
CA ASP A 86 4.96 -0.39 -17.13
C ASP A 86 6.21 -1.31 -17.10
N ARG A 87 6.06 -2.57 -16.66
CA ARG A 87 7.12 -3.59 -16.70
C ARG A 87 6.59 -4.97 -17.04
#